data_AF-A0A2T2UM52-F1
#
_entry.id   AF-A0A2T2UM52-F1
#
_cell.length_a   1.000
_cell.length_b   1.000
_cell.length_c   1.000
_cell.angle_alpha   90.00
_cell.angle_beta   90.00
_cell.angle_gamma   90.00
#
_symmetry.space_group_name_H-M   'P 1'
#
loop_
_entity.id
_entity.type
_entity.pdbx_description
1 polymer ?
#
loop_
_entity_poly.entity_id
_entity_poly.type
_entity_poly.pdbx_seq_one_letter_code
_entity_poly.pdbx_strand_id
1 'polypeptide(L)'
;LANQAYQASARLADEKGAFPLFDKDEYLSSPFVQRLSDKTKEMIGDLGLRNSHLLSIQPTGNTSTLGNAPSSGIEPVFMHSYIRTSEQPALPEGINRPSMSPTAYEVGQDIDANGTAWVAEEQGDETVLRCQEDDHTHWQIHPTRGICKDQEVKDYAVRHMEDDGTWDPDAEWAVTTRDLDVDDHLTQMKALAPFVDSSMSKTVNVPNDYPFEDFKELYKKAHATGVIKGVTTYRAGTMSAVLSGDDADEEDGVPRTEAPDRPDTLPCAIHRVRYRGDHWTILVGFLDDDPYEVFAFQSEGETPLFDDYSDRIDEGYIRKNDSRHYSLLGPDGEVVIDDITSHMPSDGVREETRLVSTALRHGSKIGFLVEQLEKAEGSIASFGQSMAKALRAHATDHEVTCDKCGSSSVRHVEGCMECADCGHSRCS
;
A
#
# COMPACT_ATOMS: atom_id res chain seq x y z
N LEU A 1 7.72 -10.26 34.29
CA LEU A 1 6.81 -11.31 33.78
C LEU A 1 7.51 -12.65 33.57
N ALA A 2 8.61 -12.73 32.81
CA ALA A 2 9.25 -14.00 32.47
C ALA A 2 9.57 -14.93 33.66
N ASN A 3 10.19 -14.39 34.72
CA ASN A 3 10.44 -15.15 35.94
C ASN A 3 9.16 -15.76 36.54
N GLN A 4 8.06 -15.01 36.59
CA GLN A 4 6.81 -15.49 37.17
C GLN A 4 6.16 -16.59 36.32
N ALA A 5 6.20 -16.46 34.98
CA ALA A 5 5.69 -17.48 34.07
C ALA A 5 6.45 -18.80 34.24
N TYR A 6 7.78 -18.77 34.24
CA TYR A 6 8.60 -19.97 34.42
C TYR A 6 8.47 -20.57 35.82
N GLN A 7 8.38 -19.74 36.87
CA GLN A 7 8.11 -20.23 38.24
C GLN A 7 6.73 -20.89 38.35
N ALA A 8 5.71 -20.37 37.65
CA ALA A 8 4.39 -21.00 37.60
C ALA A 8 4.42 -22.34 36.84
N SER A 9 5.13 -22.41 35.72
CA SER A 9 5.36 -23.66 34.97
C SER A 9 6.07 -24.73 35.80
N ALA A 10 7.06 -24.32 36.60
CA ALA A 10 7.79 -25.22 37.49
C ALA A 10 6.89 -25.76 38.62
N ARG A 11 6.06 -24.92 39.24
CA ARG A 11 5.05 -25.38 40.21
C ARG A 11 4.03 -26.34 39.59
N LEU A 12 3.62 -26.10 38.34
CA LEU A 12 2.74 -27.03 37.62
C LEU A 12 3.43 -28.36 37.26
N ALA A 13 4.74 -28.34 37.05
CA ALA A 13 5.53 -29.54 36.81
C ALA A 13 5.62 -30.41 38.07
N ASP A 14 5.79 -29.79 39.24
CA ASP A 14 5.76 -30.48 40.53
C ASP A 14 4.40 -31.16 40.79
N GLU A 15 3.30 -30.46 40.49
CA GLU A 15 1.94 -30.99 40.69
C GLU A 15 1.56 -32.07 39.65
N LYS A 16 1.92 -31.87 38.37
CA LYS A 16 1.35 -32.63 37.23
C LYS A 16 2.38 -33.40 36.40
N GLY A 17 3.65 -33.34 36.79
CA GLY A 17 4.79 -33.82 36.01
C GLY A 17 5.26 -32.79 34.97
N ALA A 18 6.56 -32.81 34.67
CA ALA A 18 7.13 -32.04 33.57
C ALA A 18 6.55 -32.44 32.20
N PHE A 19 6.74 -31.60 31.17
CA PHE A 19 6.37 -32.00 29.81
C PHE A 19 7.28 -33.13 29.30
N PRO A 20 6.80 -34.00 28.38
CA PRO A 20 7.50 -35.27 28.06
C PRO A 20 8.93 -35.15 27.51
N LEU A 21 9.27 -34.02 26.88
CA LEU A 21 10.58 -33.77 26.26
C LEU A 21 11.42 -32.76 27.05
N PHE A 22 11.14 -32.58 28.35
CA PHE A 22 11.91 -31.69 29.18
C PHE A 22 13.31 -32.26 29.42
N ASP A 23 14.33 -31.52 28.98
CA ASP A 23 15.72 -31.77 29.31
C ASP A 23 16.24 -30.66 30.22
N LYS A 24 16.60 -31.02 31.45
CA LYS A 24 17.06 -30.08 32.47
C LYS A 24 18.33 -29.33 32.04
N ASP A 25 19.30 -30.05 31.50
CA ASP A 25 20.62 -29.49 31.20
C ASP A 25 20.56 -28.62 29.95
N GLU A 26 19.78 -28.99 28.93
CA GLU A 26 19.53 -28.15 27.77
C GLU A 26 18.80 -26.85 28.14
N TYR A 27 17.74 -26.93 28.96
CA TYR A 27 17.02 -25.72 29.36
C TYR A 27 17.89 -24.81 30.23
N LEU A 28 18.56 -25.35 31.24
CA LEU A 28 19.42 -24.56 32.12
C LEU A 28 20.61 -23.96 31.37
N SER A 29 21.12 -24.60 30.32
CA SER A 29 22.22 -24.05 29.50
C SER A 29 21.74 -23.04 28.45
N SER A 30 20.44 -22.95 28.17
CA SER A 30 19.92 -22.05 27.14
C SER A 30 20.18 -20.56 27.46
N PRO A 31 20.53 -19.73 26.46
CA PRO A 31 20.78 -18.30 26.68
C PRO A 31 19.58 -17.55 27.28
N PHE A 32 18.36 -17.98 27.00
CA PHE A 32 17.15 -17.40 27.55
C PHE A 32 17.05 -17.66 29.06
N VAL A 33 17.11 -18.92 29.49
CA VAL A 33 16.97 -19.31 30.90
C VAL A 33 18.11 -18.73 31.74
N GLN A 34 19.31 -18.58 31.17
CA GLN A 34 20.44 -17.92 31.82
C GLN A 34 20.17 -16.47 32.25
N ARG A 35 19.23 -15.78 31.59
CA ARG A 35 18.79 -14.41 31.95
C ARG A 35 17.73 -14.38 33.06
N LEU A 36 17.16 -15.53 33.42
CA LEU A 36 16.20 -15.62 34.51
C LEU A 36 16.92 -15.54 35.86
N SER A 37 16.17 -15.15 36.90
CA SER A 37 16.70 -15.05 38.26
C SER A 37 17.17 -16.40 38.78
N ASP A 38 18.13 -16.40 39.70
CA ASP A 38 18.69 -17.63 40.29
C ASP A 38 17.61 -18.51 40.90
N LYS A 39 16.64 -17.90 41.61
CA LYS A 39 15.46 -18.60 42.13
C LYS A 39 14.68 -19.34 41.03
N THR A 40 14.49 -18.72 39.87
CA THR A 40 13.76 -19.35 38.77
C THR A 40 14.56 -20.52 38.18
N LYS A 41 15.88 -20.35 38.03
CA LYS A 41 16.77 -21.42 37.54
C LYS A 41 16.80 -22.61 38.51
N GLU A 42 16.86 -22.36 39.81
CA GLU A 42 16.75 -23.39 40.86
C GLU A 42 15.42 -24.14 40.75
N MET A 43 14.30 -23.42 40.67
CA MET A 43 12.98 -24.05 40.50
C MET A 43 12.87 -24.90 39.23
N ILE A 44 13.41 -24.44 38.09
CA ILE A 44 13.46 -25.23 36.85
C ILE A 44 14.28 -26.50 37.06
N GLY A 45 15.43 -26.39 37.75
CA GLY A 45 16.31 -27.51 38.01
C GLY A 45 15.73 -28.55 38.96
N ASP A 46 14.96 -28.13 39.95
CA ASP A 46 14.44 -29.02 41.00
C ASP A 46 13.08 -29.61 40.62
N LEU A 47 12.20 -28.82 40.02
CA LEU A 47 10.81 -29.19 39.76
C LEU A 47 10.56 -29.55 38.27
N GLY A 48 11.45 -29.11 37.37
CA GLY A 48 11.24 -29.19 35.93
C GLY A 48 10.30 -28.11 35.39
N LEU A 49 9.80 -28.30 34.17
CA LEU A 49 8.85 -27.39 33.51
C LEU A 49 7.66 -28.14 32.95
N ARG A 50 6.45 -27.56 33.07
CA ARG A 50 5.22 -28.12 32.50
C ARG A 50 4.99 -27.69 31.05
N ASN A 51 5.52 -26.53 30.66
CA ASN A 51 5.36 -25.93 29.35
C ASN A 51 6.75 -25.68 28.75
N SER A 52 6.94 -25.98 27.47
CA SER A 52 8.21 -25.76 26.78
C SER A 52 8.49 -24.28 26.49
N HIS A 53 7.44 -23.53 26.13
CA HIS A 53 7.49 -22.09 25.86
C HIS A 53 6.27 -21.42 26.51
N LEU A 54 6.44 -20.19 26.95
CA LEU A 54 5.50 -19.48 27.81
C LEU A 54 5.21 -18.05 27.38
N LEU A 55 6.09 -17.43 26.60
CA LEU A 55 6.06 -16.00 26.36
C LEU A 55 6.16 -15.71 24.86
N SER A 56 5.11 -15.10 24.33
CA SER A 56 5.05 -14.56 22.98
C SER A 56 4.31 -13.23 23.04
N ILE A 57 4.70 -12.29 22.18
CA ILE A 57 3.98 -11.03 22.03
C ILE A 57 3.25 -11.09 20.70
N GLN A 58 1.92 -11.22 20.76
CA GLN A 58 1.08 -11.40 19.59
C GLN A 58 0.50 -10.06 19.12
N PRO A 59 0.07 -9.94 17.85
CA PRO A 59 -0.80 -8.85 17.45
C PRO A 59 -2.10 -8.98 18.25
N THR A 60 -2.54 -7.89 18.88
CA THR A 60 -3.74 -7.87 19.72
C THR A 60 -4.83 -6.96 19.17
N GLY A 61 -4.87 -6.68 17.86
CA GLY A 61 -5.73 -5.63 17.29
C GLY A 61 -7.20 -5.65 17.75
N ASN A 62 -7.86 -6.81 17.72
CA ASN A 62 -9.26 -6.92 18.16
C ASN A 62 -9.39 -6.86 19.70
N THR A 63 -8.49 -7.53 20.43
CA THR A 63 -8.56 -7.59 21.90
C THR A 63 -8.12 -6.28 22.57
N SER A 64 -7.19 -5.53 21.96
CA SER A 64 -6.80 -4.19 22.43
C SER A 64 -7.95 -3.22 22.21
N THR A 65 -8.62 -3.29 21.06
CA THR A 65 -9.85 -2.53 20.79
C THR A 65 -10.92 -2.83 21.85
N LEU A 66 -11.18 -4.11 22.16
CA LEU A 66 -12.11 -4.49 23.23
C LEU A 66 -11.70 -3.91 24.60
N GLY A 67 -10.40 -3.81 24.86
CA GLY A 67 -9.84 -3.20 26.06
C GLY A 67 -9.76 -1.67 26.03
N ASN A 68 -10.26 -1.01 24.97
CA ASN A 68 -10.10 0.42 24.70
C ASN A 68 -8.62 0.88 24.75
N ALA A 69 -7.71 0.05 24.25
CA ALA A 69 -6.30 0.37 24.09
C ALA A 69 -6.00 0.64 22.61
N PRO A 70 -5.54 1.85 22.24
CA PRO A 70 -5.21 2.19 20.85
C PRO A 70 -3.89 1.56 20.40
N SER A 71 -3.02 1.17 21.33
CA SER A 71 -1.84 0.34 21.05
C SER A 71 -2.21 -1.15 21.06
N SER A 72 -1.59 -1.92 20.15
CA SER A 72 -1.80 -3.36 20.03
C SER A 72 -0.48 -4.10 20.31
N GLY A 73 -0.47 -4.96 21.32
CA GLY A 73 0.69 -5.75 21.71
C GLY A 73 1.82 -4.86 22.23
N ILE A 74 2.88 -4.74 21.44
CA ILE A 74 4.01 -3.83 21.71
C ILE A 74 4.14 -2.72 20.67
N GLU A 75 3.15 -2.58 19.79
CA GLU A 75 3.16 -1.47 18.85
C GLU A 75 3.09 -0.15 19.62
N PRO A 76 3.87 0.87 19.23
CA PRO A 76 3.66 2.24 19.68
C PRO A 76 2.23 2.66 19.32
N VAL A 77 1.74 3.70 20.00
CA VAL A 77 0.46 4.31 19.63
C VAL A 77 0.56 4.80 18.19
N PHE A 78 -0.32 4.32 17.31
CA PHE A 78 -0.36 4.80 15.92
C PHE A 78 -1.00 6.17 15.86
N MET A 79 -2.16 6.31 16.51
CA MET A 79 -2.88 7.57 16.74
C MET A 79 -3.53 7.52 18.12
N HIS A 80 -3.62 8.66 18.79
CA HIS A 80 -4.17 8.77 20.16
C HIS A 80 -5.70 8.63 20.19
N SER A 81 -6.35 9.02 19.08
CA SER A 81 -7.74 8.74 18.76
C SER A 81 -7.85 8.34 17.29
N TYR A 82 -8.80 7.46 16.96
CA TYR A 82 -9.15 7.13 15.58
C TYR A 82 -10.56 6.54 15.49
N ILE A 83 -11.19 6.62 14.33
CA ILE A 83 -12.47 5.96 14.05
C ILE A 83 -12.22 4.53 13.55
N ARG A 84 -12.93 3.56 14.13
CA ARG A 84 -12.89 2.17 13.71
C ARG A 84 -14.28 1.65 13.37
N THR A 85 -14.43 1.09 12.17
CA THR A 85 -15.64 0.37 11.75
C THR A 85 -15.62 -1.06 12.27
N SER A 86 -16.54 -1.40 13.17
CA SER A 86 -16.64 -2.71 13.84
C SER A 86 -17.92 -3.45 13.44
N GLU A 87 -17.84 -4.77 13.26
CA GLU A 87 -19.03 -5.61 13.01
C GLU A 87 -19.92 -5.68 14.25
N GLN A 88 -21.22 -5.58 14.03
CA GLN A 88 -22.25 -5.56 15.06
C GLN A 88 -23.23 -6.72 14.84
N PRO A 89 -23.71 -7.35 15.92
CA PRO A 89 -24.61 -8.49 15.80
C PRO A 89 -26.01 -8.10 15.29
N ALA A 90 -26.43 -6.86 15.52
CA ALA A 90 -27.74 -6.34 15.14
C ALA A 90 -27.72 -4.81 15.03
N LEU A 91 -28.69 -4.26 14.31
CA LEU A 91 -29.00 -2.82 14.32
C LEU A 91 -29.67 -2.44 15.64
N PRO A 92 -29.57 -1.17 16.06
CA PRO A 92 -30.29 -0.64 17.20
C PRO A 92 -31.80 -0.79 17.06
N GLU A 93 -32.50 -0.79 18.20
CA GLU A 93 -33.95 -0.77 18.21
C GLU A 93 -34.47 0.53 17.55
N GLY A 94 -35.49 0.41 16.69
CA GLY A 94 -36.05 1.54 15.95
C GLY A 94 -35.39 1.84 14.61
N ILE A 95 -34.23 1.23 14.31
CA ILE A 95 -33.53 1.40 13.03
C ILE A 95 -33.94 0.28 12.06
N ASN A 96 -34.62 0.66 10.98
CA ASN A 96 -35.08 -0.26 9.96
C ASN A 96 -34.03 -0.48 8.88
N ARG A 97 -33.82 -1.74 8.52
CA ARG A 97 -32.85 -2.15 7.50
C ARG A 97 -33.43 -1.98 6.08
N PRO A 98 -32.67 -1.45 5.11
CA PRO A 98 -33.02 -1.47 3.70
C PRO A 98 -33.26 -2.90 3.18
N SER A 99 -34.24 -3.06 2.27
CA SER A 99 -34.68 -4.39 1.82
C SER A 99 -33.69 -5.10 0.89
N MET A 100 -32.81 -4.35 0.22
CA MET A 100 -31.84 -4.88 -0.73
C MET A 100 -30.41 -4.82 -0.18
N SER A 101 -29.51 -5.60 -0.78
CA SER A 101 -28.08 -5.53 -0.53
C SER A 101 -27.53 -4.13 -0.87
N PRO A 102 -26.50 -3.63 -0.18
CA PRO A 102 -25.81 -2.39 -0.53
C PRO A 102 -25.42 -2.29 -2.02
N THR A 103 -24.99 -3.40 -2.63
CA THR A 103 -24.61 -3.50 -4.04
C THR A 103 -25.73 -3.26 -5.06
N ALA A 104 -26.98 -3.14 -4.60
CA ALA A 104 -28.12 -2.87 -5.47
C ALA A 104 -28.44 -1.38 -5.65
N TYR A 105 -27.74 -0.52 -4.91
CA TYR A 105 -27.97 0.92 -4.90
C TYR A 105 -26.82 1.65 -5.58
N GLU A 106 -27.12 2.79 -6.20
CA GLU A 106 -26.10 3.67 -6.79
C GLU A 106 -25.48 4.55 -5.70
N VAL A 107 -24.17 4.82 -5.78
CA VAL A 107 -23.49 5.73 -4.84
C VAL A 107 -24.16 7.11 -4.87
N GLY A 108 -24.46 7.66 -3.70
CA GLY A 108 -25.21 8.89 -3.49
C GLY A 108 -26.73 8.73 -3.46
N GLN A 109 -27.26 7.51 -3.63
CA GLN A 109 -28.70 7.27 -3.60
C GLN A 109 -29.27 7.36 -2.17
N ASP A 110 -30.27 8.21 -1.97
CA ASP A 110 -31.11 8.23 -0.77
C ASP A 110 -32.09 7.03 -0.75
N ILE A 111 -32.21 6.39 0.41
CA ILE A 111 -32.98 5.17 0.61
C ILE A 111 -33.84 5.34 1.87
N ASP A 112 -35.16 5.27 1.72
CA ASP A 112 -36.08 5.17 2.86
C ASP A 112 -36.38 3.71 3.17
N ALA A 113 -36.03 3.27 4.37
CA ALA A 113 -36.35 1.95 4.88
C ALA A 113 -37.45 2.07 5.95
N ASN A 114 -38.71 2.19 5.53
CA ASN A 114 -39.86 2.33 6.46
C ASN A 114 -39.70 3.46 7.48
N GLY A 115 -39.25 4.64 7.05
CA GLY A 115 -39.06 5.81 7.90
C GLY A 115 -37.67 5.92 8.54
N THR A 116 -36.73 5.04 8.20
CA THR A 116 -35.30 5.23 8.51
C THR A 116 -34.58 5.65 7.24
N ALA A 117 -33.91 6.80 7.26
CA ALA A 117 -33.14 7.29 6.13
C ALA A 117 -31.75 6.64 6.05
N TRP A 118 -31.35 6.25 4.85
CA TRP A 118 -30.03 5.70 4.51
C TRP A 118 -29.51 6.34 3.23
N VAL A 119 -28.19 6.40 3.07
CA VAL A 119 -27.51 6.80 1.83
C VAL A 119 -26.52 5.73 1.43
N ALA A 120 -26.46 5.41 0.14
CA ALA A 120 -25.40 4.57 -0.40
C ALA A 120 -24.12 5.39 -0.60
N GLU A 121 -23.01 4.93 -0.04
CA GLU A 121 -21.71 5.61 -0.09
C GLU A 121 -20.63 4.65 -0.59
N GLU A 122 -19.58 5.19 -1.19
CA GLU A 122 -18.39 4.43 -1.57
C GLU A 122 -17.41 4.37 -0.40
N GLN A 123 -16.96 3.17 -0.03
CA GLN A 123 -15.88 2.95 0.93
C GLN A 123 -14.91 1.91 0.39
N GLY A 124 -13.74 2.38 -0.06
CA GLY A 124 -12.82 1.54 -0.83
C GLY A 124 -13.50 1.03 -2.09
N ASP A 125 -13.46 -0.28 -2.33
CA ASP A 125 -14.09 -0.91 -3.49
C ASP A 125 -15.54 -1.36 -3.23
N GLU A 126 -16.12 -1.00 -2.09
CA GLU A 126 -17.48 -1.42 -1.69
C GLU A 126 -18.48 -0.26 -1.67
N THR A 127 -19.70 -0.52 -2.12
CA THR A 127 -20.86 0.33 -1.81
C THR A 127 -21.43 -0.09 -0.47
N VAL A 128 -21.50 0.85 0.48
CA VAL A 128 -22.03 0.64 1.83
C VAL A 128 -23.27 1.50 2.04
N LEU A 129 -24.19 1.09 2.92
CA LEU A 129 -25.34 1.91 3.29
C LEU A 129 -25.10 2.57 4.64
N ARG A 130 -25.06 3.90 4.69
CA ARG A 130 -24.91 4.68 5.93
C ARG A 130 -26.26 5.22 6.39
N CYS A 131 -26.58 5.03 7.67
CA CYS A 131 -27.79 5.56 8.28
C CYS A 131 -27.70 7.09 8.41
N GLN A 132 -28.80 7.81 8.25
CA GLN A 132 -28.85 9.29 8.29
C GLN A 132 -29.68 9.83 9.47
N GLU A 133 -30.07 8.97 10.42
CA GLU A 133 -30.76 9.41 11.64
C GLU A 133 -29.76 10.08 12.60
N ASP A 134 -30.15 11.21 13.23
CA ASP A 134 -29.27 12.11 13.99
C ASP A 134 -28.33 11.39 15.01
N ASP A 135 -28.81 10.34 15.69
CA ASP A 135 -28.03 9.58 16.69
C ASP A 135 -27.42 8.27 16.16
N HIS A 136 -27.60 7.96 14.88
CA HIS A 136 -27.23 6.68 14.28
C HIS A 136 -26.38 6.79 13.01
N THR A 137 -25.86 7.97 12.69
CA THR A 137 -25.01 8.23 11.51
C THR A 137 -23.74 7.38 11.44
N HIS A 138 -23.30 6.85 12.58
CA HIS A 138 -22.19 5.93 12.70
C HIS A 138 -22.54 4.47 12.37
N TRP A 139 -23.81 4.14 12.09
CA TRP A 139 -24.23 2.80 11.69
C TRP A 139 -24.21 2.63 10.19
N GLN A 140 -23.69 1.47 9.76
CA GLN A 140 -23.51 1.13 8.37
C GLN A 140 -23.96 -0.30 8.07
N ILE A 141 -24.26 -0.59 6.81
CA ILE A 141 -24.44 -1.94 6.30
C ILE A 141 -23.48 -2.15 5.14
N HIS A 142 -22.51 -3.02 5.37
CA HIS A 142 -21.51 -3.47 4.41
C HIS A 142 -22.04 -4.70 3.66
N PRO A 143 -21.72 -4.85 2.37
CA PRO A 143 -22.16 -6.01 1.59
C PRO A 143 -21.47 -7.31 2.04
N THR A 144 -20.20 -7.23 2.45
CA THR A 144 -19.40 -8.39 2.88
C THR A 144 -19.43 -8.60 4.39
N ARG A 145 -19.36 -7.52 5.18
CA ARG A 145 -19.26 -7.55 6.65
C ARG A 145 -20.61 -7.48 7.37
N GLY A 146 -21.69 -7.14 6.67
CA GLY A 146 -23.01 -7.02 7.26
C GLY A 146 -23.18 -5.73 8.07
N ILE A 147 -23.71 -5.81 9.29
CA ILE A 147 -24.00 -4.61 10.09
C ILE A 147 -22.71 -4.14 10.74
N CYS A 148 -22.36 -2.88 10.53
CA CYS A 148 -21.17 -2.27 11.08
C CYS A 148 -21.50 -0.98 11.83
N LYS A 149 -20.61 -0.60 12.73
CA LYS A 149 -20.67 0.67 13.47
C LYS A 149 -19.28 1.28 13.58
N ASP A 150 -19.20 2.56 13.21
CA ASP A 150 -18.07 3.42 13.50
C ASP A 150 -18.04 3.74 14.99
N GLN A 151 -16.88 3.55 15.59
CA GLN A 151 -16.64 3.85 16.99
C GLN A 151 -15.34 4.62 17.10
N GLU A 152 -15.37 5.74 17.82
CA GLU A 152 -14.15 6.41 18.24
C GLU A 152 -13.42 5.53 19.26
N VAL A 153 -12.17 5.21 18.93
CA VAL A 153 -11.24 4.51 19.81
C VAL A 153 -10.20 5.52 20.27
N LYS A 154 -10.24 5.88 21.55
CA LYS A 154 -9.33 6.83 22.16
C LYS A 154 -8.56 6.23 23.32
N ASP A 155 -7.28 6.56 23.43
CA ASP A 155 -6.43 6.11 24.54
C ASP A 155 -7.08 6.46 25.89
N TYR A 156 -7.03 5.51 26.82
CA TYR A 156 -7.59 5.73 28.15
C TYR A 156 -6.83 6.80 28.93
N ALA A 157 -5.49 6.84 28.83
CA ALA A 157 -4.68 7.85 29.47
C ALA A 157 -4.95 9.22 28.87
N VAL A 158 -5.05 9.33 27.53
CA VAL A 158 -5.41 10.60 26.85
C VAL A 158 -6.74 11.12 27.37
N ARG A 159 -7.81 10.29 27.37
CA ARG A 159 -9.12 10.68 27.90
C ARG A 159 -9.05 11.19 29.34
N HIS A 160 -8.33 10.46 30.19
CA HIS A 160 -8.17 10.84 31.60
C HIS A 160 -7.43 12.17 31.76
N MET A 161 -6.38 12.38 30.97
CA MET A 161 -5.55 13.58 31.00
C MET A 161 -6.26 14.80 30.38
N GLU A 162 -7.18 14.59 29.43
CA GLU A 162 -8.04 15.66 28.93
C GLU A 162 -9.07 16.08 29.99
N ASP A 163 -9.68 15.11 30.69
CA ASP A 163 -10.66 15.37 31.74
C ASP A 163 -10.08 16.18 32.91
N ASP A 164 -8.81 15.96 33.25
CA ASP A 164 -8.10 16.71 34.32
C ASP A 164 -7.26 17.89 33.80
N GLY A 165 -7.24 18.12 32.48
CA GLY A 165 -6.54 19.23 31.83
C GLY A 165 -5.02 19.11 31.80
N THR A 166 -4.46 17.91 31.97
CA THR A 166 -3.02 17.62 31.90
C THR A 166 -2.54 17.09 30.55
N TRP A 167 -3.45 16.81 29.62
CA TRP A 167 -3.10 16.36 28.27
C TRP A 167 -2.34 17.43 27.51
N ASP A 168 -1.17 17.06 27.01
CA ASP A 168 -0.31 17.89 26.17
C ASP A 168 0.10 17.06 24.93
N PRO A 169 -0.51 17.33 23.76
CA PRO A 169 -0.21 16.58 22.54
C PRO A 169 1.21 16.83 22.02
N ASP A 170 1.88 17.90 22.46
CA ASP A 170 3.24 18.26 22.04
C ASP A 170 4.31 17.70 22.99
N ALA A 171 3.91 16.96 24.03
CA ALA A 171 4.84 16.42 25.00
C ALA A 171 5.69 15.27 24.44
N GLU A 172 6.95 15.16 24.88
CA GLU A 172 7.88 14.09 24.45
C GLU A 172 7.37 12.66 24.67
N TRP A 173 6.42 12.47 25.59
CA TRP A 173 5.83 11.15 25.89
C TRP A 173 4.54 10.87 25.09
N ALA A 174 4.02 11.85 24.34
CA ALA A 174 2.86 11.74 23.46
C ALA A 174 3.25 11.37 22.01
N VAL A 175 4.43 10.78 21.82
CA VAL A 175 4.93 10.35 20.50
C VAL A 175 4.08 9.23 19.91
N THR A 176 3.83 9.32 18.61
CA THR A 176 3.17 8.28 17.83
C THR A 176 4.18 7.49 17.00
N THR A 177 3.69 6.46 16.32
CA THR A 177 4.46 5.69 15.34
C THR A 177 5.04 6.57 14.22
N ARG A 178 4.43 7.73 13.90
CA ARG A 178 4.91 8.65 12.87
C ARG A 178 6.17 9.42 13.31
N ASP A 179 6.40 9.53 14.61
CA ASP A 179 7.50 10.28 15.21
C ASP A 179 8.74 9.41 15.47
N LEU A 180 8.64 8.09 15.28
CA LEU A 180 9.69 7.13 15.59
C LEU A 180 10.48 6.75 14.34
N ASP A 181 11.80 6.70 14.49
CA ASP A 181 12.67 6.20 13.43
C ASP A 181 12.83 4.66 13.47
N VAL A 182 13.54 4.13 12.47
CA VAL A 182 13.82 2.69 12.37
C VAL A 182 14.63 2.18 13.57
N ASP A 183 15.59 2.96 14.06
CA ASP A 183 16.47 2.57 15.16
C ASP A 183 15.72 2.59 16.51
N ASP A 184 14.72 3.47 16.68
CA ASP A 184 13.80 3.47 17.82
C ASP A 184 12.99 2.18 17.88
N HIS A 185 12.41 1.77 16.74
CA HIS A 185 11.69 0.50 16.64
C HIS A 185 12.59 -0.70 16.99
N LEU A 186 13.81 -0.75 16.45
CA LEU A 186 14.76 -1.82 16.76
C LEU A 186 15.20 -1.80 18.22
N THR A 187 15.36 -0.61 18.82
CA THR A 187 15.71 -0.42 20.23
C THR A 187 14.62 -0.98 21.15
N GLN A 188 13.35 -0.68 20.84
CA GLN A 188 12.20 -1.24 21.55
C GLN A 188 12.18 -2.78 21.49
N MET A 189 12.36 -3.35 20.30
CA MET A 189 12.39 -4.80 20.11
C MET A 189 13.56 -5.44 20.87
N LYS A 190 14.75 -4.84 20.80
CA LYS A 190 15.95 -5.30 21.50
C LYS A 190 15.78 -5.29 23.01
N ALA A 191 15.05 -4.33 23.57
CA ALA A 191 14.78 -4.26 25.01
C ALA A 191 13.91 -5.43 25.51
N LEU A 192 12.95 -5.87 24.70
CA LEU A 192 11.99 -6.91 25.09
C LEU A 192 12.40 -8.33 24.71
N ALA A 193 13.09 -8.49 23.58
CA ALA A 193 13.42 -9.81 23.01
C ALA A 193 14.16 -10.76 23.95
N PRO A 194 15.10 -10.31 24.82
CA PRO A 194 15.76 -11.18 25.79
C PRO A 194 14.82 -11.86 26.78
N PHE A 195 13.59 -11.35 26.94
CA PHE A 195 12.60 -11.81 27.91
C PHE A 195 11.38 -12.51 27.28
N VAL A 196 11.45 -12.80 25.98
CA VAL A 196 10.41 -13.55 25.24
C VAL A 196 11.02 -14.84 24.68
N ASP A 197 10.53 -16.00 25.12
CA ASP A 197 11.08 -17.31 24.73
C ASP A 197 10.68 -17.72 23.30
N SER A 198 9.52 -17.26 22.84
CA SER A 198 9.00 -17.48 21.48
C SER A 198 9.42 -16.33 20.56
N SER A 199 8.50 -15.51 20.04
CA SER A 199 8.82 -14.31 19.26
C SER A 199 7.88 -13.16 19.60
N MET A 200 8.09 -12.02 18.98
CA MET A 200 7.21 -10.86 19.05
C MET A 200 6.73 -10.48 17.65
N SER A 201 5.45 -10.13 17.56
CA SER A 201 4.91 -9.41 16.42
C SER A 201 5.13 -7.92 16.66
N LYS A 202 5.95 -7.32 15.80
CA LYS A 202 6.24 -5.89 15.78
C LYS A 202 6.54 -5.47 14.35
N THR A 203 5.87 -4.43 13.90
CA THR A 203 6.10 -3.80 12.61
C THR A 203 7.10 -2.66 12.75
N VAL A 204 8.14 -2.64 11.93
CA VAL A 204 9.03 -1.49 11.75
C VAL A 204 8.48 -0.67 10.60
N ASN A 205 7.92 0.50 10.90
CA ASN A 205 7.38 1.38 9.86
C ASN A 205 8.53 2.11 9.19
N VAL A 206 8.51 2.18 7.86
CA VAL A 206 9.50 2.91 7.07
C VAL A 206 8.79 3.92 6.16
N PRO A 207 9.36 5.12 5.94
CA PRO A 207 8.85 6.11 5.00
C PRO A 207 8.64 5.55 3.59
N ASN A 208 7.76 6.20 2.81
CA ASN A 208 7.52 5.81 1.41
C ASN A 208 8.79 5.95 0.57
N ASP A 209 9.61 6.95 0.84
CA ASP A 209 10.87 7.25 0.14
C ASP A 209 12.11 6.62 0.81
N TYR A 210 11.93 5.67 1.72
CA TYR A 210 13.04 5.10 2.50
C TYR A 210 14.10 4.43 1.60
N PRO A 211 15.38 4.85 1.65
CA PRO A 211 16.42 4.36 0.75
C PRO A 211 16.66 2.86 0.85
N PHE A 212 16.87 2.20 -0.29
CA PHE A 212 17.08 0.74 -0.34
C PHE A 212 18.30 0.27 0.46
N GLU A 213 19.40 1.02 0.46
CA GLU A 213 20.58 0.62 1.22
C GLU A 213 20.33 0.71 2.74
N ASP A 214 19.60 1.73 3.20
CA ASP A 214 19.20 1.85 4.61
C ASP A 214 18.20 0.75 5.00
N PHE A 215 17.30 0.38 4.09
CA PHE A 215 16.39 -0.75 4.27
C PHE A 215 17.13 -2.09 4.42
N LYS A 216 18.21 -2.30 3.68
CA LYS A 216 19.05 -3.49 3.82
C LYS A 216 19.84 -3.48 5.13
N GLU A 217 20.37 -2.31 5.52
CA GLU A 217 21.09 -2.15 6.78
C GLU A 217 20.19 -2.39 8.00
N LEU A 218 18.89 -2.05 7.94
CA LEU A 218 17.91 -2.36 8.98
C LEU A 218 17.94 -3.84 9.39
N TYR A 219 17.87 -4.77 8.44
CA TYR A 219 17.90 -6.20 8.74
C TYR A 219 19.24 -6.66 9.32
N LYS A 220 20.35 -6.07 8.85
CA LYS A 220 21.68 -6.35 9.41
C LYS A 220 21.81 -5.84 10.84
N LYS A 221 21.33 -4.62 11.14
CA LYS A 221 21.26 -4.06 12.49
C LYS A 221 20.44 -4.95 13.41
N ALA A 222 19.26 -5.39 12.97
CA ALA A 222 18.40 -6.29 13.73
C ALA A 222 19.10 -7.62 14.04
N HIS A 223 19.71 -8.26 13.05
CA HIS A 223 20.48 -9.49 13.23
C HIS A 223 21.67 -9.29 14.18
N ALA A 224 22.40 -8.17 14.05
CA ALA A 224 23.55 -7.84 14.89
C ALA A 224 23.20 -7.67 16.37
N THR A 225 21.93 -7.46 16.72
CA THR A 225 21.48 -7.45 18.13
C THR A 225 21.67 -8.80 18.83
N GLY A 226 21.66 -9.91 18.08
CA GLY A 226 21.77 -11.28 18.60
C GLY A 226 20.58 -11.74 19.46
N VAL A 227 19.54 -10.92 19.61
CA VAL A 227 18.38 -11.21 20.46
C VAL A 227 17.04 -11.08 19.72
N ILE A 228 16.97 -10.20 18.71
CA ILE A 228 15.79 -10.09 17.85
C ILE A 228 15.73 -11.33 16.94
N LYS A 229 14.61 -12.05 17.01
CA LYS A 229 14.42 -13.34 16.30
C LYS A 229 13.77 -13.20 14.93
N GLY A 230 13.09 -12.08 14.68
CA GLY A 230 12.42 -11.78 13.43
C GLY A 230 12.05 -10.31 13.36
N VAL A 231 11.88 -9.80 12.13
CA VAL A 231 11.54 -8.41 11.83
C VAL A 231 10.52 -8.40 10.70
N THR A 232 9.51 -7.57 10.84
CA THR A 232 8.52 -7.26 9.80
C THR A 232 8.60 -5.77 9.53
N THR A 233 8.62 -5.38 8.26
CA THR A 233 8.62 -3.96 7.85
C THR A 233 7.32 -3.62 7.15
N TYR A 234 6.88 -2.38 7.31
CA TYR A 234 5.78 -1.80 6.54
C TYR A 234 6.24 -0.49 5.93
N ARG A 235 6.14 -0.35 4.61
CA ARG A 235 6.49 0.87 3.89
C ARG A 235 5.25 1.72 3.70
N ALA A 236 5.30 2.98 4.12
CA ALA A 236 4.17 3.88 3.99
C ALA A 236 3.72 3.97 2.52
N GLY A 237 2.41 3.95 2.27
CA GLY A 237 1.82 4.04 0.92
C GLY A 237 1.85 2.76 0.09
N THR A 238 2.35 1.62 0.59
CA THR A 238 2.31 0.35 -0.18
C THR A 238 1.05 -0.48 0.01
N MET A 239 0.20 -0.14 0.98
CA MET A 239 -1.14 -0.72 1.16
C MET A 239 -2.16 0.36 1.48
N SER A 240 -3.43 0.12 1.13
CA SER A 240 -4.55 0.99 1.51
C SER A 240 -4.65 1.12 3.03
N ALA A 241 -4.87 2.34 3.51
CA ALA A 241 -4.92 2.63 4.95
C ALA A 241 -6.09 1.89 5.60
N VAL A 242 -5.82 1.07 6.61
CA VAL A 242 -6.84 0.33 7.39
C VAL A 242 -7.40 1.18 8.54
N LEU A 243 -6.74 2.30 8.88
CA LEU A 243 -7.13 3.21 9.95
C LEU A 243 -7.18 4.63 9.38
N SER A 244 -8.34 5.27 9.45
CA SER A 244 -8.51 6.69 9.18
C SER A 244 -8.22 7.48 10.45
N GLY A 245 -7.30 8.45 10.36
CA GLY A 245 -7.10 9.43 11.42
C GLY A 245 -8.14 10.53 11.37
N ASP A 246 -8.39 11.17 12.51
CA ASP A 246 -9.14 12.42 12.60
C ASP A 246 -8.25 13.64 12.23
N ASP A 247 -7.20 13.43 11.42
CA ASP A 247 -6.49 14.54 10.80
C ASP A 247 -7.40 15.15 9.74
N ALA A 248 -8.36 15.94 10.22
CA ALA A 248 -9.09 16.93 9.46
C ALA A 248 -8.07 17.97 8.99
N ASP A 249 -7.35 17.65 7.91
CA ASP A 249 -6.73 18.56 6.94
C ASP A 249 -6.10 17.76 5.76
N GLU A 250 -6.71 16.65 5.34
CA GLU A 250 -6.62 16.30 3.91
C GLU A 250 -7.66 17.17 3.20
N GLU A 251 -7.20 18.22 2.49
CA GLU A 251 -8.06 18.90 1.54
C GLU A 251 -8.69 17.82 0.64
N ASP A 252 -10.00 17.58 0.78
CA ASP A 252 -10.85 16.75 -0.10
C ASP A 252 -10.84 17.34 -1.52
N GLY A 253 -9.69 17.27 -2.17
CA GLY A 253 -9.36 18.00 -3.37
C GLY A 253 -8.35 17.25 -4.21
N VAL A 254 -8.36 17.52 -5.51
CA VAL A 254 -7.39 16.95 -6.43
C VAL A 254 -5.98 17.45 -6.02
N PRO A 255 -5.05 16.56 -5.64
CA PRO A 255 -3.74 16.97 -5.16
C PRO A 255 -3.02 17.80 -6.23
N ARG A 256 -2.45 18.93 -5.82
CA ARG A 256 -1.64 19.79 -6.69
C ARG A 256 -0.18 19.45 -6.47
N THR A 257 0.48 18.91 -7.49
CA THR A 257 1.90 18.53 -7.45
C THR A 257 2.74 19.52 -8.25
N GLU A 258 4.03 19.62 -7.94
CA GLU A 258 5.02 20.32 -8.77
C GLU A 258 5.76 19.30 -9.65
N ALA A 259 5.99 19.64 -10.91
CA ALA A 259 6.66 18.74 -11.84
C ALA A 259 8.18 18.67 -11.52
N PRO A 260 8.80 17.48 -11.52
CA PRO A 260 10.25 17.37 -11.34
C PRO A 260 11.00 18.04 -12.49
N ASP A 261 12.16 18.63 -12.17
CA ASP A 261 13.01 19.29 -13.15
C ASP A 261 13.45 18.31 -14.24
N ARG A 262 13.24 18.69 -15.51
CA ARG A 262 13.63 17.89 -16.67
C ARG A 262 15.14 17.99 -16.89
N PRO A 263 15.92 16.89 -16.83
CA PRO A 263 17.31 16.85 -17.29
C PRO A 263 17.45 17.25 -18.77
N ASP A 264 18.67 17.57 -19.22
CA ASP A 264 18.91 17.94 -20.63
C ASP A 264 18.55 16.79 -21.59
N THR A 265 18.78 15.56 -21.16
CA THR A 265 18.58 14.35 -21.97
C THR A 265 17.79 13.31 -21.18
N LEU A 266 16.79 12.69 -21.81
CA LEU A 266 16.02 11.58 -21.25
C LEU A 266 16.20 10.33 -22.12
N PRO A 267 16.42 9.13 -21.54
CA PRO A 267 16.23 7.88 -22.26
C PRO A 267 14.82 7.81 -22.85
N CYS A 268 14.66 7.22 -24.03
CA CYS A 268 13.35 7.10 -24.65
C CYS A 268 13.14 5.79 -25.40
N ALA A 269 11.90 5.32 -25.40
CA ALA A 269 11.42 4.22 -26.23
C ALA A 269 10.69 4.77 -27.46
N ILE A 270 10.89 4.13 -28.61
CA ILE A 270 10.38 4.54 -29.92
C ILE A 270 9.30 3.56 -30.36
N HIS A 271 8.04 3.99 -30.29
CA HIS A 271 6.87 3.19 -30.62
C HIS A 271 6.35 3.54 -32.01
N ARG A 272 6.22 2.55 -32.89
CA ARG A 272 5.64 2.71 -34.21
C ARG A 272 4.25 2.08 -34.23
N VAL A 273 3.22 2.90 -34.28
CA VAL A 273 1.83 2.49 -34.10
C VAL A 273 1.03 2.74 -35.38
N ARG A 274 0.31 1.71 -35.83
CA ARG A 274 -0.63 1.82 -36.95
C ARG A 274 -2.07 1.85 -36.44
N TYR A 275 -2.84 2.85 -36.86
CA TYR A 275 -4.26 2.94 -36.49
C TYR A 275 -5.07 3.56 -37.63
N ARG A 276 -6.13 2.85 -38.08
CA ARG A 276 -7.04 3.25 -39.18
C ARG A 276 -6.36 3.72 -40.48
N GLY A 277 -5.14 3.24 -40.75
CA GLY A 277 -4.38 3.57 -41.96
C GLY A 277 -3.28 4.62 -41.74
N ASP A 278 -3.31 5.35 -40.62
CA ASP A 278 -2.26 6.29 -40.23
C ASP A 278 -1.07 5.56 -39.59
N HIS A 279 0.13 6.07 -39.84
CA HIS A 279 1.40 5.59 -39.31
C HIS A 279 1.98 6.62 -38.34
N TRP A 280 1.97 6.31 -37.06
CA TRP A 280 2.47 7.18 -35.99
C TRP A 280 3.79 6.66 -35.43
N THR A 281 4.71 7.58 -35.20
CA THR A 281 5.89 7.34 -34.36
C THR A 281 5.71 8.12 -33.08
N ILE A 282 5.77 7.43 -31.94
CA ILE A 282 5.56 7.97 -30.60
C ILE A 282 6.82 7.69 -29.79
N LEU A 283 7.44 8.75 -29.28
CA LEU A 283 8.58 8.69 -28.39
C LEU A 283 8.07 8.81 -26.96
N VAL A 284 8.45 7.88 -26.09
CA VAL A 284 8.17 7.93 -24.65
C VAL A 284 9.50 8.15 -23.95
N GLY A 285 9.69 9.32 -23.34
CA GLY A 285 10.88 9.66 -22.56
C GLY A 285 10.70 9.28 -21.09
N PHE A 286 11.77 8.82 -20.45
CA PHE A 286 11.75 8.31 -19.07
C PHE A 286 12.62 9.16 -18.15
N LEU A 287 12.12 9.40 -16.94
CA LEU A 287 12.90 9.92 -15.82
C LEU A 287 12.93 8.85 -14.74
N ASP A 288 14.12 8.37 -14.37
CA ASP A 288 14.30 7.31 -13.35
C ASP A 288 13.37 6.09 -13.57
N ASP A 289 13.33 5.61 -14.83
CA ASP A 289 12.50 4.48 -15.31
C ASP A 289 10.98 4.72 -15.38
N ASP A 290 10.48 5.92 -15.03
CA ASP A 290 9.07 6.30 -15.13
C ASP A 290 8.79 7.14 -16.40
N PRO A 291 7.75 6.84 -17.21
CA PRO A 291 7.32 7.69 -18.32
C PRO A 291 7.10 9.15 -17.91
N TYR A 292 7.93 10.04 -18.43
CA TYR A 292 7.97 11.45 -18.07
C TYR A 292 7.41 12.37 -19.17
N GLU A 293 7.62 12.04 -20.44
CA GLU A 293 7.10 12.85 -21.55
C GLU A 293 6.86 12.04 -22.80
N VAL A 294 6.00 12.56 -23.68
CA VAL A 294 5.69 11.95 -24.97
C VAL A 294 5.81 12.95 -26.11
N PHE A 295 6.36 12.50 -27.23
CA PHE A 295 6.33 13.21 -28.51
C PHE A 295 5.75 12.29 -29.56
N ALA A 296 5.03 12.84 -30.54
CA ALA A 296 4.49 12.04 -31.61
C ALA A 296 4.45 12.79 -32.92
N PHE A 297 4.75 12.09 -34.01
CA PHE A 297 4.71 12.60 -35.37
C PHE A 297 4.24 11.52 -36.33
N GLN A 298 3.64 11.97 -37.43
CA GLN A 298 3.15 11.08 -38.48
C GLN A 298 4.29 10.77 -39.45
N SER A 299 4.41 9.51 -39.86
CA SER A 299 5.33 9.12 -40.94
C SER A 299 4.57 9.20 -42.27
N GLU A 300 5.02 10.00 -43.24
CA GLU A 300 4.38 10.09 -44.56
C GLU A 300 4.83 8.93 -45.48
N GLY A 301 3.87 8.10 -45.97
CA GLY A 301 4.10 7.14 -47.06
C GLY A 301 4.82 5.84 -46.69
N GLU A 302 5.09 4.99 -47.70
CA GLU A 302 5.73 3.65 -47.58
C GLU A 302 7.15 3.66 -47.01
N THR A 303 7.67 4.83 -46.64
CA THR A 303 9.00 5.00 -46.09
C THR A 303 8.90 5.68 -44.72
N PRO A 304 9.08 4.97 -43.60
CA PRO A 304 9.30 5.59 -42.31
C PRO A 304 10.51 6.54 -42.41
N LEU A 305 10.65 7.51 -41.49
CA LEU A 305 11.89 8.30 -41.30
C LEU A 305 13.19 7.46 -41.13
N PHE A 306 13.08 6.13 -41.14
CA PHE A 306 14.11 5.10 -41.07
C PHE A 306 14.01 4.30 -42.38
N ASP A 307 14.83 4.66 -43.38
CA ASP A 307 14.70 4.22 -44.78
C ASP A 307 15.27 2.82 -45.06
N ASP A 308 15.62 2.03 -44.05
CA ASP A 308 16.05 0.65 -44.28
C ASP A 308 15.76 -0.25 -43.07
N TYR A 309 15.30 -1.47 -43.34
CA TYR A 309 14.99 -2.49 -42.32
C TYR A 309 16.22 -2.89 -41.47
N SER A 310 17.43 -2.41 -41.80
CA SER A 310 18.67 -2.67 -41.06
C SER A 310 18.97 -1.71 -39.92
N ASP A 311 18.37 -0.51 -39.88
CA ASP A 311 18.66 0.53 -38.87
C ASP A 311 17.45 0.84 -37.97
N ARG A 312 16.74 -0.22 -37.57
CA ARG A 312 15.58 -0.09 -36.68
C ARG A 312 16.03 0.18 -35.25
N ILE A 313 16.03 1.45 -34.87
CA ILE A 313 16.15 1.85 -33.46
C ILE A 313 14.77 1.79 -32.78
N ASP A 314 14.68 1.06 -31.68
CA ASP A 314 13.50 1.00 -30.82
C ASP A 314 13.72 1.76 -29.49
N GLU A 315 14.95 2.20 -29.23
CA GLU A 315 15.38 2.98 -28.07
C GLU A 315 16.34 4.10 -28.50
N GLY A 316 16.45 5.16 -27.70
CA GLY A 316 17.31 6.30 -27.96
C GLY A 316 17.25 7.33 -26.83
N TYR A 317 17.55 8.59 -27.14
CA TYR A 317 17.50 9.67 -26.16
C TYR A 317 16.82 10.93 -26.72
N ILE A 318 16.00 11.60 -25.89
CA ILE A 318 15.39 12.89 -26.20
C ILE A 318 16.21 14.00 -25.54
N ARG A 319 16.93 14.77 -26.35
CA ARG A 319 17.69 15.93 -25.88
C ARG A 319 16.89 17.22 -26.06
N LYS A 320 16.81 18.04 -25.01
CA LYS A 320 16.28 19.40 -25.08
C LYS A 320 17.42 20.35 -25.42
N ASN A 321 17.32 20.99 -26.58
CA ASN A 321 18.33 21.94 -27.05
C ASN A 321 18.00 23.38 -26.61
N ASP A 322 16.73 23.76 -26.65
CA ASP A 322 16.21 25.06 -26.20
C ASP A 322 14.71 24.95 -25.86
N SER A 323 14.08 26.05 -25.46
CA SER A 323 12.64 26.16 -25.30
C SER A 323 11.92 25.81 -26.63
N ARG A 324 11.31 24.62 -26.64
CA ARG A 324 10.52 24.03 -27.75
C ARG A 324 11.31 23.34 -28.86
N HIS A 325 12.63 23.20 -28.73
CA HIS A 325 13.45 22.50 -29.73
C HIS A 325 14.09 21.25 -29.10
N TYR A 326 13.77 20.08 -29.66
CA TYR A 326 14.14 18.78 -29.12
C TYR A 326 14.71 17.89 -30.21
N SER A 327 15.81 17.19 -29.93
CA SER A 327 16.39 16.20 -30.85
C SER A 327 16.17 14.78 -30.36
N LEU A 328 15.99 13.84 -31.29
CA LEU A 328 16.10 12.41 -31.05
C LEU A 328 17.52 11.96 -31.38
N LEU A 329 18.18 11.33 -30.42
CA LEU A 329 19.48 10.69 -30.58
C LEU A 329 19.32 9.18 -30.62
N GLY A 330 20.12 8.50 -31.43
CA GLY A 330 20.22 7.05 -31.43
C GLY A 330 20.95 6.52 -30.18
N PRO A 331 21.01 5.20 -29.98
CA PRO A 331 21.74 4.59 -28.87
C PRO A 331 23.22 5.00 -28.80
N ASP A 332 23.84 5.22 -29.96
CA ASP A 332 25.25 5.63 -30.09
C ASP A 332 25.46 7.15 -29.96
N GLY A 333 24.40 7.92 -29.67
CA GLY A 333 24.45 9.37 -29.45
C GLY A 333 24.45 10.23 -30.72
N GLU A 334 24.36 9.61 -31.90
CA GLU A 334 24.18 10.31 -33.17
C GLU A 334 22.79 10.97 -33.26
N VAL A 335 22.71 12.14 -33.89
CA VAL A 335 21.43 12.85 -34.07
C VAL A 335 20.65 12.17 -35.18
N VAL A 336 19.52 11.57 -34.80
CA VAL A 336 18.60 10.88 -35.72
C VAL A 336 17.53 11.85 -36.22
N ILE A 337 17.01 12.70 -35.34
CA ILE A 337 16.11 13.80 -35.70
C ILE A 337 16.60 15.06 -34.99
N ASP A 338 16.94 16.10 -35.75
CA ASP A 338 17.43 17.36 -35.18
C ASP A 338 16.32 18.15 -34.46
N ASP A 339 15.13 18.23 -35.06
CA ASP A 339 13.95 18.85 -34.46
C ASP A 339 12.71 17.95 -34.52
N ILE A 340 12.47 17.18 -33.46
CA ILE A 340 11.28 16.33 -33.30
C ILE A 340 10.00 17.15 -33.51
N THR A 341 9.98 18.39 -33.00
CA THR A 341 8.77 19.21 -33.06
C THR A 341 8.47 19.65 -34.49
N SER A 342 9.45 19.81 -35.36
CA SER A 342 9.22 20.18 -36.77
C SER A 342 8.42 19.10 -37.54
N HIS A 343 8.47 17.85 -37.09
CA HIS A 343 7.76 16.71 -37.70
C HIS A 343 6.34 16.51 -37.18
N MET A 344 5.90 17.27 -36.16
CA MET A 344 4.54 17.15 -35.63
C MET A 344 3.51 17.74 -36.60
N PRO A 345 2.50 16.97 -37.05
CA PRO A 345 1.70 17.30 -38.23
C PRO A 345 0.67 18.42 -38.01
N SER A 346 0.37 18.77 -36.76
CA SER A 346 -0.57 19.85 -36.44
C SER A 346 -0.33 20.42 -35.04
N ASP A 347 -0.85 21.62 -34.79
CA ASP A 347 -0.84 22.23 -33.46
C ASP A 347 -1.66 21.42 -32.44
N GLY A 348 -2.73 20.76 -32.87
CA GLY A 348 -3.51 19.87 -32.00
C GLY A 348 -2.69 18.71 -31.43
N VAL A 349 -1.83 18.09 -32.25
CA VAL A 349 -0.92 17.03 -31.79
C VAL A 349 0.12 17.57 -30.80
N ARG A 350 0.62 18.80 -31.03
CA ARG A 350 1.56 19.47 -30.10
C ARG A 350 0.90 19.77 -28.76
N GLU A 351 -0.34 20.22 -28.76
CA GLU A 351 -1.10 20.52 -27.54
C GLU A 351 -1.38 19.24 -26.74
N GLU A 352 -1.82 18.18 -27.40
CA GLU A 352 -2.18 16.94 -26.73
C GLU A 352 -0.95 16.20 -26.17
N THR A 353 0.15 16.11 -26.93
CA THR A 353 1.43 15.57 -26.40
C THR A 353 1.96 16.36 -25.20
N ARG A 354 1.78 17.70 -25.20
CA ARG A 354 2.12 18.54 -24.05
C ARG A 354 1.24 18.26 -22.84
N LEU A 355 -0.08 18.14 -23.03
CA LEU A 355 -1.02 17.85 -21.94
C LEU A 355 -0.77 16.47 -21.32
N VAL A 356 -0.52 15.44 -22.15
CA VAL A 356 -0.17 14.10 -21.66
C VAL A 356 1.18 14.13 -20.95
N SER A 357 2.19 14.80 -21.51
CA SER A 357 3.48 14.98 -20.83
C SER A 357 3.33 15.71 -19.50
N THR A 358 2.49 16.75 -19.42
CA THR A 358 2.18 17.43 -18.16
C THR A 358 1.56 16.45 -17.17
N ALA A 359 0.55 15.67 -17.59
CA ALA A 359 -0.10 14.72 -16.70
C ALA A 359 0.88 13.65 -16.16
N LEU A 360 1.76 13.13 -17.02
CA LEU A 360 2.83 12.21 -16.63
C LEU A 360 3.77 12.82 -15.59
N ARG A 361 4.28 14.04 -15.83
CA ARG A 361 5.17 14.75 -14.90
C ARG A 361 4.55 15.04 -13.53
N HIS A 362 3.23 15.13 -13.47
CA HIS A 362 2.49 15.36 -12.24
C HIS A 362 2.04 14.05 -11.56
N GLY A 363 2.50 12.89 -12.03
CA GLY A 363 2.26 11.59 -11.42
C GLY A 363 0.90 10.98 -11.76
N SER A 364 0.28 11.38 -12.88
CA SER A 364 -0.99 10.77 -13.31
C SER A 364 -0.78 9.30 -13.66
N LYS A 365 -1.60 8.41 -13.09
CA LYS A 365 -1.55 6.97 -13.39
C LYS A 365 -1.68 6.71 -14.90
N ILE A 366 -0.74 5.94 -15.45
CA ILE A 366 -0.69 5.62 -16.88
C ILE A 366 -1.99 4.94 -17.34
N GLY A 367 -2.53 4.01 -16.55
CA GLY A 367 -3.78 3.32 -16.88
C GLY A 367 -4.96 4.28 -17.07
N PHE A 368 -5.07 5.29 -16.19
CA PHE A 368 -6.10 6.33 -16.30
C PHE A 368 -5.89 7.21 -17.54
N LEU A 369 -4.65 7.61 -17.84
CA LEU A 369 -4.35 8.39 -19.06
C LEU A 369 -4.72 7.61 -20.33
N VAL A 370 -4.37 6.33 -20.39
CA VAL A 370 -4.73 5.42 -21.50
C VAL A 370 -6.24 5.37 -21.67
N GLU A 371 -7.00 5.21 -20.58
CA GLU A 371 -8.47 5.17 -20.62
C GLU A 371 -9.07 6.49 -21.16
N GLN A 372 -8.55 7.64 -20.71
CA GLN A 372 -9.05 8.95 -21.18
C GLN A 372 -8.74 9.18 -22.67
N LEU A 373 -7.55 8.80 -23.12
CA LEU A 373 -7.16 8.89 -24.54
C LEU A 373 -8.02 7.99 -25.43
N GLU A 374 -8.47 6.84 -24.90
CA GLU A 374 -9.33 5.91 -25.64
C GLU A 374 -10.78 6.40 -25.80
N LYS A 375 -11.24 7.32 -24.94
CA LYS A 375 -12.59 7.92 -24.99
C LYS A 375 -12.76 9.00 -26.08
N ALA A 376 -11.68 9.44 -26.73
CA ALA A 376 -11.76 10.47 -27.76
C ALA A 376 -12.48 9.98 -29.03
N GLU A 377 -13.31 10.83 -29.65
CA GLU A 377 -13.95 10.60 -30.96
C GLU A 377 -13.41 11.59 -32.04
N GLY A 378 -13.26 11.15 -33.29
CA GLY A 378 -12.84 12.01 -34.42
C GLY A 378 -11.45 11.69 -35.02
N SER A 379 -10.86 12.61 -35.79
CA SER A 379 -9.50 12.43 -36.36
C SER A 379 -8.41 12.49 -35.29
N ILE A 380 -8.62 13.31 -34.25
CA ILE A 380 -7.78 13.33 -33.05
C ILE A 380 -7.84 11.98 -32.31
N ALA A 381 -8.94 11.23 -32.41
CA ALA A 381 -9.03 9.90 -31.83
C ALA A 381 -8.05 8.90 -32.45
N SER A 382 -7.68 9.01 -33.74
CA SER A 382 -6.66 8.11 -34.31
C SER A 382 -5.28 8.34 -33.68
N PHE A 383 -5.02 9.59 -33.32
CA PHE A 383 -3.82 10.01 -32.62
C PHE A 383 -3.84 9.58 -31.14
N GLY A 384 -4.89 9.94 -30.38
CA GLY A 384 -5.05 9.57 -28.96
C GLY A 384 -4.99 8.05 -28.75
N GLN A 385 -5.64 7.27 -29.62
CA GLN A 385 -5.58 5.80 -29.61
C GLN A 385 -4.18 5.25 -29.90
N SER A 386 -3.39 5.93 -30.73
CA SER A 386 -2.02 5.53 -31.01
C SER A 386 -1.12 5.81 -29.80
N MET A 387 -1.30 6.95 -29.14
CA MET A 387 -0.60 7.32 -27.91
C MET A 387 -0.96 6.41 -26.74
N ALA A 388 -2.24 6.06 -26.57
CA ALA A 388 -2.72 5.09 -25.59
C ALA A 388 -2.01 3.74 -25.74
N LYS A 389 -1.85 3.24 -26.97
CA LYS A 389 -1.12 1.98 -27.23
C LYS A 389 0.36 2.04 -26.84
N ALA A 390 1.04 3.15 -27.13
CA ALA A 390 2.45 3.32 -26.78
C ALA A 390 2.65 3.40 -25.25
N LEU A 391 1.81 4.17 -24.56
CA LEU A 391 1.85 4.29 -23.10
C LEU A 391 1.50 2.99 -22.39
N ARG A 392 0.53 2.23 -22.91
CA ARG A 392 0.13 0.93 -22.36
C ARG A 392 1.30 -0.07 -22.27
N ALA A 393 2.28 0.03 -23.16
CA ALA A 393 3.49 -0.81 -23.10
C ALA A 393 4.34 -0.58 -21.83
N HIS A 394 4.16 0.57 -21.17
CA HIS A 394 4.91 0.98 -19.98
C HIS A 394 4.04 1.11 -18.73
N ALA A 395 2.77 0.70 -18.80
CA ALA A 395 1.91 0.66 -17.64
C ALA A 395 2.35 -0.45 -16.68
N THR A 396 3.01 -0.08 -15.58
CA THR A 396 3.38 -0.98 -14.48
C THR A 396 2.17 -1.45 -13.67
N ASP A 397 1.06 -0.71 -13.73
CA ASP A 397 -0.24 -1.09 -13.18
C ASP A 397 -0.95 -2.12 -14.08
N HIS A 398 -0.44 -3.35 -14.09
CA HIS A 398 -1.22 -4.51 -14.51
C HIS A 398 -1.68 -5.26 -13.26
N GLU A 399 -2.64 -4.69 -12.54
CA GLU A 399 -3.56 -5.53 -11.77
C GLU A 399 -4.51 -6.21 -12.76
N VAL A 400 -4.01 -7.28 -13.38
CA VAL A 400 -4.85 -8.19 -14.14
C VAL A 400 -5.65 -8.97 -13.11
N THR A 401 -6.87 -8.52 -12.85
CA THR A 401 -7.82 -9.24 -12.02
C THR A 401 -8.54 -10.29 -12.86
N CYS A 402 -8.86 -11.42 -12.23
CA CYS A 402 -9.64 -12.47 -12.88
C CYS A 402 -11.03 -11.94 -13.21
N ASP A 403 -11.40 -11.99 -14.49
CA ASP A 403 -12.71 -11.54 -15.00
C ASP A 403 -13.91 -12.35 -14.45
N LYS A 404 -13.66 -13.47 -13.75
CA LYS A 404 -14.69 -14.27 -13.08
C LYS A 404 -14.81 -14.02 -11.58
N CYS A 405 -13.70 -13.83 -10.87
CA CYS A 405 -13.71 -13.75 -9.41
C CYS A 405 -13.03 -12.50 -8.82
N GLY A 406 -12.52 -11.61 -9.65
CA GLY A 406 -11.85 -10.37 -9.23
C GLY A 406 -10.48 -10.57 -8.58
N SER A 407 -10.00 -11.81 -8.43
CA SER A 407 -8.70 -12.11 -7.81
C SER A 407 -7.54 -11.52 -8.62
N SER A 408 -6.57 -10.90 -7.93
CA SER A 408 -5.28 -10.46 -8.49
C SER A 408 -4.28 -11.60 -8.66
N SER A 409 -4.59 -12.81 -8.19
CA SER A 409 -3.77 -14.02 -8.33
C SER A 409 -3.93 -14.65 -9.72
N VAL A 410 -3.58 -13.89 -10.76
CA VAL A 410 -3.66 -14.32 -12.16
C VAL A 410 -2.28 -14.60 -12.72
N ARG A 411 -2.12 -15.73 -13.39
CA ARG A 411 -0.86 -16.15 -14.02
C ARG A 411 -1.05 -16.37 -15.52
N HIS A 412 -0.01 -16.08 -16.29
CA HIS A 412 0.02 -16.38 -17.72
C HIS A 412 0.73 -17.71 -17.98
N VAL A 413 0.01 -18.69 -18.52
CA VAL A 413 0.54 -20.00 -18.90
C VAL A 413 0.26 -20.22 -20.40
N GLU A 414 1.32 -20.46 -21.17
CA GLU A 414 1.25 -20.73 -22.63
C GLU A 414 0.46 -19.68 -23.44
N GLY A 415 0.57 -18.40 -23.07
CA GLY A 415 -0.14 -17.31 -23.75
C GLY A 415 -1.61 -17.19 -23.37
N CYS A 416 -2.09 -17.98 -22.41
CA CYS A 416 -3.42 -17.88 -21.85
C CYS A 416 -3.41 -17.39 -20.40
N MET A 417 -4.42 -16.61 -20.02
CA MET A 417 -4.64 -16.11 -18.66
C MET A 417 -5.32 -17.20 -17.83
N GLU A 418 -4.75 -17.60 -16.69
CA GLU A 418 -5.31 -18.57 -15.75
C GLU A 418 -5.35 -17.98 -14.33
N CYS A 419 -6.50 -18.03 -13.67
CA CYS A 419 -6.64 -17.60 -12.27
C CYS A 419 -6.24 -18.72 -11.30
N ALA A 420 -5.31 -18.45 -10.39
CA ALA A 420 -4.86 -19.42 -9.39
C ALA A 420 -5.92 -19.73 -8.32
N ASP A 421 -6.85 -18.80 -8.08
CA ASP A 421 -7.86 -18.94 -7.01
C ASP A 421 -9.14 -19.62 -7.48
N CYS A 422 -9.60 -19.36 -8.71
CA CYS A 422 -10.85 -19.94 -9.23
C CYS A 422 -10.68 -20.89 -10.43
N GLY A 423 -9.45 -21.05 -10.92
CA GLY A 423 -9.13 -21.92 -12.07
C GLY A 423 -9.69 -21.46 -13.41
N HIS A 424 -10.22 -20.24 -13.49
CA HIS A 424 -10.77 -19.69 -14.73
C HIS A 424 -9.66 -19.40 -15.73
N SER A 425 -9.85 -19.85 -16.97
CA SER A 425 -8.94 -19.61 -18.08
C SER A 425 -9.67 -18.93 -19.23
N ARG A 426 -9.07 -17.90 -19.84
CA ARG A 426 -9.69 -17.18 -20.97
C ARG A 426 -9.72 -17.98 -22.29
N CYS A 427 -9.06 -19.13 -22.35
CA CYS A 427 -8.98 -19.95 -23.57
C CYS A 427 -9.82 -21.23 -23.50
N SER A 428 -10.69 -21.33 -22.49
CA SER A 428 -11.61 -22.45 -22.27
C SER A 428 -13.06 -22.03 -22.39
#